data_AF-A0A960MNX1-F1
#
_entry.id   AF-A0A960MNX1-F1
#
_cell.length_a   1.000
_cell.length_b   1.000
_cell.length_c   1.000
_cell.angle_alpha   90.00
_cell.angle_beta   90.00
_cell.angle_gamma   90.00
#
_symmetry.space_group_name_H-M   'P 1'
#
loop_
_entity.id
_entity.type
_entity.pdbx_description
1 polymer ?
#
loop_
_entity_poly.entity_id
_entity_poly.type
_entity_poly.pdbx_seq_one_letter_code
_entity_poly.pdbx_strand_id
1 'polypeptide(L)' 'MLKASELKNQSTEELEGMYEDLCRDIFELTSELRVSRKLEKPHELKEKKKDRARILTVLRQKSDEGSTK' A
#
# COMPACT_ATOMS: atom_id res chain seq x y z
N MET A 1 8.01 2.83 -5.65
CA MET A 1 8.58 2.24 -4.43
C MET A 1 8.58 3.31 -3.35
N LEU A 2 7.60 3.25 -2.45
CA LEU A 2 7.48 4.18 -1.34
C LEU A 2 8.62 3.95 -0.34
N LYS A 3 9.28 5.02 0.10
CA LYS A 3 10.29 4.95 1.15
C LYS A 3 9.60 5.04 2.51
N ALA A 4 10.01 4.17 3.43
CA ALA A 4 9.47 4.16 4.79
C ALA A 4 9.65 5.51 5.51
N SER A 5 10.71 6.24 5.21
CA SER A 5 10.98 7.56 5.78
C SER A 5 9.92 8.61 5.40
N GLU A 6 9.39 8.54 4.17
CA GLU A 6 8.34 9.46 3.70
C GLU A 6 7.00 9.13 4.36
N LEU A 7 6.68 7.83 4.48
CA LEU A 7 5.44 7.35 5.11
C LEU A 7 5.34 7.69 6.60
N LYS A 8 6.47 7.72 7.32
CA LYS A 8 6.47 8.05 8.77
C LYS A 8 6.03 9.50 9.04
N ASN A 9 6.34 10.41 8.12
CA ASN A 9 6.04 11.83 8.25
C ASN A 9 4.57 12.16 7.94
N GLN A 10 3.82 11.23 7.33
CA GLN A 10 2.42 11.44 7.00
C GLN A 10 1.50 11.18 8.19
N SER A 11 0.30 11.77 8.13
CA SER A 11 -0.73 11.54 9.14
C SER A 11 -1.33 10.13 9.01
N THR A 12 -1.98 9.65 10.07
CA THR A 12 -2.66 8.33 10.03
C THR A 12 -3.77 8.32 8.97
N GLU A 13 -4.53 9.41 8.85
CA GLU A 13 -5.61 9.55 7.85
C GLU A 13 -5.07 9.53 6.41
N GLU A 14 -3.94 10.21 6.16
CA GLU A 14 -3.29 10.18 4.85
C GLU A 14 -2.80 8.77 4.48
N LEU A 15 -2.23 8.05 5.45
CA LEU A 15 -1.77 6.68 5.27
C LEU A 15 -2.93 5.71 5.00
N GLU A 16 -4.08 5.91 5.65
CA GLU A 16 -5.30 5.14 5.39
C GLU A 16 -5.84 5.43 3.98
N GLY A 17 -5.90 6.70 3.56
CA GLY A 17 -6.29 7.06 2.20
C GLY A 17 -5.40 6.42 1.14
N MET A 18 -4.07 6.51 1.32
CA MET A 18 -3.12 5.85 0.42
C MET A 18 -3.25 4.32 0.41
N TYR A 19 -3.62 3.72 1.55
CA TYR A 19 -3.88 2.29 1.64
C TYR A 19 -5.09 1.88 0.79
N GLU A 20 -6.18 2.64 0.86
CA GLU A 20 -7.38 2.39 0.05
C GLU A 20 -7.10 2.51 -1.45
N ASP A 21 -6.38 3.55 -1.86
CA ASP A 21 -5.98 3.76 -3.24
C ASP A 21 -5.14 2.59 -3.77
N LEU A 22 -4.11 2.17 -3.01
CA LEU A 22 -3.30 0.99 -3.38
C LEU A 22 -4.13 -0.30 -3.44
N CYS A 23 -5.16 -0.42 -2.60
CA CYS A 23 -6.04 -1.59 -2.63
C CYS A 23 -6.88 -1.61 -3.92
N ARG A 24 -7.40 -0.45 -4.33
CA ARG A 24 -8.13 -0.28 -5.60
C ARG A 24 -7.25 -0.58 -6.80
N ASP A 25 -6.04 -0.02 -6.85
CA ASP A 25 -5.10 -0.27 -7.94
C ASP A 25 -4.72 -1.76 -8.07
N ILE A 26 -4.48 -2.43 -6.93
CA ILE A 26 -4.18 -3.86 -6.93
C ILE A 26 -5.36 -4.66 -7.46
N PHE A 27 -6.59 -4.28 -7.09
CA PHE A 27 -7.81 -4.92 -7.57
C PHE A 27 -7.97 -4.75 -9.08
N GLU A 28 -7.78 -3.54 -9.60
CA GLU A 28 -7.84 -3.27 -11.04
C GLU A 28 -6.82 -4.09 -11.82
N LEU A 29 -5.54 -4.06 -11.40
CA LEU A 29 -4.48 -4.85 -12.03
C LEU A 29 -4.73 -6.36 -11.97
N THR A 30 -5.32 -6.87 -10.88
CA THR A 30 -5.66 -8.30 -10.78
C THR A 30 -6.91 -8.66 -11.58
N SER A 31 -7.86 -7.74 -11.74
CA SER A 31 -9.02 -7.90 -12.61
C SER A 31 -8.59 -7.94 -14.07
N GLU A 32 -7.76 -6.99 -14.52
CA GLU A 32 -7.18 -6.95 -15.86
C GLU A 32 -6.40 -8.22 -16.17
N LEU A 33 -5.57 -8.70 -15.23
CA LEU A 33 -4.86 -9.97 -15.37
C LEU A 33 -5.81 -11.14 -15.63
N ARG A 34 -6.94 -11.18 -14.90
CA ARG A 34 -7.92 -12.25 -15.00
C ARG A 34 -8.66 -12.21 -16.34
N VAL A 35 -9.02 -11.01 -16.80
CA VAL A 35 -9.78 -10.80 -18.04
C VAL A 35 -8.90 -11.01 -19.27
N SER A 36 -7.73 -10.37 -19.32
CA SER A 36 -6.84 -10.39 -20.49
C SER A 36 -5.94 -11.63 -20.55
N ARG A 37 -5.81 -12.38 -19.45
CA ARG A 37 -4.82 -13.48 -19.25
C ARG A 37 -3.37 -13.06 -19.53
N LYS A 38 -3.07 -11.76 -19.59
CA LYS A 38 -1.74 -11.20 -19.78
C LYS A 38 -1.53 -10.10 -18.77
N LEU A 39 -0.36 -10.06 -18.15
CA LEU A 39 0.04 -8.94 -17.32
C LEU A 39 1.05 -8.13 -18.12
N GLU A 40 0.66 -6.96 -18.61
CA GLU A 40 1.60 -6.08 -19.32
C GLU A 40 2.75 -5.67 -18.39
N LYS A 41 2.45 -5.48 -17.10
CA LYS A 41 3.41 -4.96 -16.12
C LYS A 41 3.39 -5.74 -14.80
N PRO A 42 3.96 -6.96 -14.77
CA PRO A 42 3.98 -7.79 -13.56
C PRO A 42 4.74 -7.18 -12.39
N HIS A 43 5.70 -6.31 -12.68
CA HIS A 43 6.48 -5.60 -11.68
C HIS A 43 5.65 -4.56 -10.91
N GLU A 44 4.69 -3.89 -11.56
CA GLU A 44 3.84 -2.89 -10.92
C GLU A 44 2.93 -3.52 -9.86
N LEU A 45 2.33 -4.67 -10.15
CA LEU A 45 1.53 -5.41 -9.17
C LEU A 45 2.35 -5.82 -7.93
N LYS A 46 3.61 -6.25 -8.15
CA LYS A 46 4.51 -6.64 -7.05
C LYS A 46 4.94 -5.43 -6.22
N GLU A 47 5.23 -4.30 -6.86
CA GLU A 47 5.61 -3.06 -6.18
C GLU A 47 4.45 -2.48 -5.37
N LYS A 48 3.23 -2.40 -5.95
CA LYS A 48 2.04 -1.92 -5.23
C LYS A 48 1.71 -2.78 -4.01
N LYS A 49 1.85 -4.11 -4.09
CA LYS A 49 1.69 -5.02 -2.94
C LYS A 49 2.70 -4.74 -1.83
N LYS A 50 3.97 -4.48 -2.17
CA LYS A 50 4.99 -4.12 -1.18
C LYS A 50 4.70 -2.76 -0.56
N ASP A 51 4.31 -1.80 -1.38
CA ASP A 51 3.96 -0.44 -0.93
C ASP A 51 2.79 -0.49 0.06
N ARG A 52 1.74 -1.29 -0.21
CA ARG A 52 0.64 -1.54 0.74
C ARG A 52 1.12 -2.14 2.06
N ALA A 53 2.03 -3.13 2.01
CA ALA A 53 2.57 -3.75 3.21
C ALA A 53 3.41 -2.77 4.05
N ARG A 54 4.14 -1.85 3.42
CA ARG A 54 4.89 -0.79 4.12
C ARG A 54 3.96 0.15 4.86
N ILE A 55 2.88 0.60 4.21
CA ILE A 55 1.88 1.49 4.83
C ILE A 55 1.26 0.82 6.06
N LEU A 56 0.81 -0.43 5.93
CA LEU A 56 0.28 -1.20 7.07
C LEU A 56 1.28 -1.33 8.23
N THR A 57 2.56 -1.51 7.92
CA THR A 57 3.62 -1.58 8.94
C THR A 57 3.76 -0.25 9.67
N VAL A 58 3.74 0.88 8.96
CA VAL A 58 3.84 2.22 9.57
C VAL A 58 2.60 2.56 10.38
N LEU A 59 1.39 2.26 9.86
CA LEU A 59 0.14 2.40 10.61
C LEU A 59 0.19 1.62 11.92
N ARG A 60 0.65 0.36 11.88
CA ARG A 60 0.79 -0.45 13.09
C ARG A 60 1.79 0.13 14.08
N GLN A 61 2.94 0.62 13.60
CA GLN A 61 3.93 1.30 14.45
C GLN A 61 3.32 2.52 15.15
N LYS A 62 2.58 3.36 14.42
CA LYS A 62 1.88 4.53 14.98
C LYS A 62 0.83 4.15 16.03
N SER A 63 0.08 3.06 15.81
CA SER A 63 -0.88 2.55 16.79
C SER A 63 -0.22 2.03 18.07
N ASP A 64 0.87 1.28 17.95
CA ASP A 64 1.63 0.75 19.10
C ASP A 64 2.31 1.89 19.90
N GLU A 65 2.83 2.93 19.24
CA GLU A 65 3.39 4.14 19.88
C GLU A 65 2.32 4.96 20.63
N GLY A 66 1.08 4.98 20.13
CA GLY A 66 -0.04 5.67 20.78
C GLY A 66 -0.57 4.94 22.02
N SER A 67 -0.40 3.62 22.11
CA SER A 67 -0.93 2.80 23.21
C SER A 67 0.04 2.65 24.40
N THR A 68 1.27 3.14 24.27
CA THR A 68 2.33 3.07 25.32
C THR A 68 2.51 4.37 26.11
N LYS A 69 1.58 5.32 26.01
CA LYS A 69 1.56 6.55 26.81
C LYS A 69 0.34 6.64 27.73
#